data_AF-A0AAJ2YG09-F1
#
_entry.id   AF-A0AAJ2YG09-F1
#
_cell.length_a   1.000
_cell.length_b   1.000
_cell.length_c   1.000
_cell.angle_alpha   90.00
_cell.angle_beta   90.00
_cell.angle_gamma   90.00
#
_symmetry.space_group_name_H-M   'P 1'
#
loop_
_entity.id
_entity.type
_entity.pdbx_description
1 polymer ?
#
loop_
_entity_poly.entity_id
_entity_poly.type
_entity_poly.pdbx_seq_one_letter_code
_entity_poly.pdbx_strand_id
1 'polypeptide(L)'
;MHTDRTSSPSLGSARPGGPPSRFAVPVDAALRAAGWQPGRWDIKQAEIWADTLRDHTSPAGHRHTVFPAAVEAWAEFGGLHIRPTGPGRQIAPTPVHIDPLHGLHLARTLGDLGRALDTEVCPLGTETDTQALLAIDTQGRVYALDHTGDWYLGPDIDHALATLISGIQPQRLTTG
;
A
#
# COMPACT_ATOMS: atom_id res chain seq x y z
N MET A 1 59.11 -39.18 -3.92
CA MET A 1 58.46 -39.29 -2.59
C MET A 1 57.88 -37.90 -2.30
N HIS A 2 56.59 -37.63 -2.55
CA HIS A 2 55.44 -37.76 -1.61
C HIS A 2 55.78 -37.06 -0.27
N THR A 3 55.12 -36.03 0.28
CA THR A 3 53.79 -35.35 0.23
C THR A 3 53.98 -33.97 0.90
N ASP A 4 53.18 -32.92 0.72
CA ASP A 4 51.93 -32.63 1.46
C ASP A 4 51.37 -31.30 0.91
N ARG A 5 50.16 -31.27 0.37
CA ARG A 5 48.86 -30.98 1.03
C ARG A 5 48.60 -29.48 1.30
N THR A 6 47.76 -28.97 0.41
CA THR A 6 46.89 -27.79 0.42
C THR A 6 46.41 -27.28 1.79
N SER A 7 46.25 -25.95 1.88
CA SER A 7 45.20 -25.32 2.70
C SER A 7 44.75 -24.03 2.04
N SER A 8 43.65 -24.11 1.29
CA SER A 8 42.87 -22.96 0.83
C SER A 8 41.91 -22.55 1.96
N PRO A 9 41.74 -21.25 2.25
CA PRO A 9 40.76 -20.82 3.24
C PRO A 9 39.34 -21.06 2.70
N SER A 10 38.57 -21.84 3.45
CA SER A 10 37.14 -22.02 3.25
C SER A 10 36.44 -20.68 3.48
N LEU A 11 35.92 -20.09 2.40
CA LEU A 11 34.90 -19.05 2.48
C LEU A 11 33.64 -19.71 3.04
N GLY A 12 33.39 -19.49 4.32
CA GLY A 12 32.13 -19.84 4.96
C GLY A 12 30.99 -19.17 4.21
N SER A 13 30.27 -19.95 3.41
CA SER A 13 28.99 -19.55 2.84
C SER A 13 28.02 -19.35 4.00
N ALA A 14 27.78 -18.09 4.35
CA ALA A 14 26.71 -17.71 5.26
C ALA A 14 25.38 -18.18 4.64
N ARG A 15 24.76 -19.21 5.23
CA ARG A 15 23.38 -19.59 4.91
C ARG A 15 22.46 -18.45 5.36
N PRO A 16 21.66 -17.82 4.48
CA PRO A 16 20.55 -17.01 4.94
C PRO A 16 19.41 -17.99 5.31
N GLY A 17 19.42 -18.46 6.55
CA GLY A 17 18.45 -19.41 7.09
C GLY A 17 17.34 -18.76 7.91
N GLY A 18 16.96 -17.52 7.59
CA GLY A 18 15.75 -16.89 8.12
C GLY A 18 14.57 -17.18 7.19
N PRO A 19 13.32 -17.22 7.69
CA PRO A 19 12.16 -17.23 6.81
C PRO A 19 12.25 -16.03 5.85
N PRO A 20 11.85 -16.19 4.57
CA PRO A 20 11.87 -15.10 3.61
C PRO A 20 11.01 -13.94 4.16
N SER A 21 11.54 -12.72 4.09
CA SER A 21 10.79 -11.53 4.50
C SER A 21 9.57 -11.34 3.60
N ARG A 22 8.42 -10.96 4.19
CA ARG A 22 7.16 -10.66 3.46
C ARG A 22 7.38 -9.65 2.32
N PHE A 23 8.26 -8.68 2.55
CA PHE A 23 8.63 -7.63 1.59
C PHE A 23 10.07 -7.75 1.12
N ALA A 24 10.34 -7.26 -0.09
CA ALA A 24 11.70 -7.04 -0.57
C ALA A 24 12.43 -6.03 0.33
N VAL A 25 13.75 -6.17 0.48
CA VAL A 25 14.56 -5.39 1.42
C VAL A 25 14.32 -3.87 1.37
N PRO A 26 14.26 -3.21 0.19
CA PRO A 26 14.01 -1.77 0.15
C PRO A 26 12.61 -1.36 0.65
N VAL A 27 11.61 -2.22 0.39
CA VAL A 27 10.22 -2.00 0.81
C VAL A 27 10.08 -2.21 2.31
N ASP A 28 10.63 -3.31 2.85
CA ASP A 28 10.67 -3.60 4.28
C ASP A 28 11.37 -2.47 5.06
N ALA A 29 12.52 -1.99 4.56
CA ALA A 29 13.26 -0.89 5.19
C ALA A 29 12.45 0.42 5.23
N ALA A 30 11.75 0.77 4.14
CA ALA A 30 10.90 1.98 4.11
C ALA A 30 9.71 1.86 5.08
N LEU A 31 9.07 0.69 5.14
CA LEU A 31 7.97 0.44 6.07
C LEU A 31 8.45 0.51 7.54
N ARG A 32 9.59 -0.10 7.87
CA ARG A 32 10.18 -0.02 9.21
C ARG A 32 10.57 1.40 9.60
N ALA A 33 11.14 2.16 8.66
CA ALA A 33 11.45 3.56 8.89
C ALA A 33 10.20 4.41 9.16
N ALA A 34 9.04 4.01 8.63
CA ALA A 34 7.74 4.62 8.92
C ALA A 34 7.09 4.11 10.22
N GLY A 35 7.74 3.19 10.95
CA GLY A 35 7.24 2.63 12.22
C GLY A 35 6.44 1.33 12.09
N TRP A 36 6.36 0.73 10.89
CA TRP A 36 5.75 -0.59 10.73
C TRP A 36 6.66 -1.70 11.27
N GLN A 37 6.05 -2.72 11.85
CA GLN A 37 6.71 -3.95 12.24
C GLN A 37 5.80 -5.15 11.92
N PRO A 38 6.36 -6.32 11.56
CA PRO A 38 5.57 -7.52 11.34
C PRO A 38 4.66 -7.82 12.54
N GLY A 39 3.38 -8.10 12.27
CA GLY A 39 2.38 -8.35 13.31
C GLY A 39 1.77 -7.09 13.93
N ARG A 40 2.10 -5.89 13.42
CA ARG A 40 1.36 -4.66 13.77
C ARG A 40 -0.13 -4.84 13.45
N TRP A 41 -0.98 -4.51 14.41
CA TRP A 41 -2.43 -4.57 14.25
C TRP A 41 -3.12 -3.60 15.21
N ASP A 42 -3.60 -2.47 14.70
CA ASP A 42 -4.35 -1.46 15.44
C ASP A 42 -5.82 -1.46 15.00
N ILE A 43 -6.55 -2.49 15.44
CA ILE A 43 -7.97 -2.64 15.11
C ILE A 43 -8.83 -1.52 15.68
N LYS A 44 -8.45 -0.96 16.84
CA LYS A 44 -9.21 0.13 17.47
C LYS A 44 -9.18 1.39 16.60
N GLN A 45 -8.01 1.76 16.09
CA GLN A 45 -7.90 2.90 15.19
C GLN A 45 -8.65 2.64 13.87
N ALA A 46 -8.57 1.42 13.34
CA ALA A 46 -9.30 1.04 12.13
C ALA A 46 -10.83 1.14 12.31
N GLU A 47 -11.37 0.73 13.46
CA GLU A 47 -12.79 0.87 13.81
C GLU A 47 -13.21 2.34 13.95
N ILE A 48 -12.38 3.19 14.57
CA ILE A 48 -12.64 4.64 14.66
C ILE A 48 -12.76 5.25 13.26
N TRP A 49 -11.87 4.90 12.34
CA TRP A 49 -11.97 5.37 10.95
C TRP A 49 -13.20 4.80 10.24
N ALA A 50 -13.50 3.51 10.44
CA ALA A 50 -14.68 2.87 9.86
C ALA A 50 -15.97 3.61 10.26
N ASP A 51 -16.12 3.93 11.56
CA ASP A 51 -17.28 4.65 12.07
C ASP A 51 -17.32 6.09 11.54
N THR A 52 -16.17 6.79 11.54
CA THR A 52 -16.06 8.14 10.98
C THR A 52 -16.50 8.20 9.51
N LEU A 53 -16.10 7.22 8.69
CA LEU A 53 -16.48 7.13 7.28
C LEU A 53 -17.97 6.80 7.11
N ARG A 54 -18.53 5.90 7.91
CA ARG A 54 -19.95 5.51 7.86
C ARG A 54 -20.88 6.63 8.30
N ASP A 55 -20.45 7.42 9.29
CA ASP A 55 -21.19 8.57 9.80
C ASP A 55 -21.14 9.76 8.83
N HIS A 56 -20.16 9.80 7.93
CA HIS A 56 -20.08 10.83 6.92
C HIS A 56 -21.08 10.63 5.78
N THR A 57 -21.91 11.64 5.55
CA THR A 57 -22.74 11.77 4.36
C THR A 57 -22.38 13.10 3.69
N SER A 58 -22.00 13.05 2.41
CA SER A 58 -21.70 14.27 1.65
C SER A 58 -22.96 15.14 1.47
N PRO A 59 -22.84 16.44 1.13
CA PRO A 59 -24.00 17.31 0.91
C PRO A 59 -24.98 16.80 -0.16
N ALA A 60 -24.50 16.02 -1.13
CA ALA A 60 -25.31 15.39 -2.19
C ALA A 60 -25.86 14.01 -1.80
N GLY A 61 -25.69 13.57 -0.55
CA GLY A 61 -26.21 12.30 -0.03
C GLY A 61 -25.32 11.08 -0.27
N HIS A 62 -24.14 11.22 -0.90
CA HIS A 62 -23.21 10.10 -1.07
C HIS A 62 -22.58 9.69 0.26
N ARG A 63 -22.47 8.37 0.46
CA ARG A 63 -21.90 7.73 1.66
C ARG A 63 -20.75 6.80 1.26
N HIS A 64 -19.84 6.57 2.20
CA HIS A 64 -18.80 5.55 2.03
C HIS A 64 -19.33 4.15 2.31
N THR A 65 -18.73 3.16 1.65
CA THR A 65 -18.88 1.75 2.00
C THR A 65 -17.60 1.30 2.70
N VAL A 66 -17.75 0.52 3.78
CA VAL A 66 -16.62 0.02 4.57
C VAL A 66 -16.79 -1.48 4.77
N PHE A 67 -15.78 -2.23 4.35
CA PHE A 67 -15.76 -3.70 4.31
C PHE A 67 -14.45 -4.26 4.89
N PRO A 68 -14.36 -5.58 5.18
CA PRO A 68 -13.24 -6.16 5.89
C PRO A 68 -11.86 -5.84 5.31
N ALA A 69 -11.67 -5.95 3.99
CA ALA A 69 -10.38 -5.70 3.35
C ALA A 69 -9.81 -4.30 3.65
N ALA A 70 -10.68 -3.27 3.72
CA ALA A 70 -10.27 -1.92 4.08
C ALA A 70 -9.87 -1.82 5.56
N VAL A 71 -10.69 -2.39 6.45
CA VAL A 71 -10.42 -2.39 7.90
C VAL A 71 -9.13 -3.14 8.24
N GLU A 72 -8.88 -4.28 7.59
CA GLU A 72 -7.66 -5.08 7.76
C GLU A 72 -6.42 -4.31 7.28
N ALA A 73 -6.51 -3.66 6.11
CA ALA A 73 -5.45 -2.80 5.59
C ALA A 73 -5.14 -1.64 6.55
N TRP A 74 -6.16 -0.99 7.12
CA TRP A 74 -5.98 0.09 8.09
C TRP A 74 -5.41 -0.41 9.42
N ALA A 75 -5.85 -1.57 9.90
CA ALA A 75 -5.36 -2.13 11.15
C ALA A 75 -3.86 -2.45 11.05
N GLU A 76 -3.40 -2.98 9.92
CA GLU A 76 -1.98 -3.28 9.73
C GLU A 76 -1.14 -2.06 9.35
N PHE A 77 -1.60 -1.23 8.42
CA PHE A 77 -0.78 -0.18 7.78
C PHE A 77 -1.25 1.25 8.04
N GLY A 78 -2.41 1.45 8.64
CA GLY A 78 -2.97 2.78 8.87
C GLY A 78 -2.12 3.64 9.80
N GLY A 79 -2.05 4.94 9.52
CA GLY A 79 -1.26 5.96 10.22
C GLY A 79 0.20 6.02 9.80
N LEU A 80 0.66 5.12 8.93
CA LEU A 80 2.03 5.14 8.43
C LEU A 80 2.24 6.27 7.42
N HIS A 81 3.29 7.06 7.64
CA HIS A 81 3.82 8.02 6.69
C HIS A 81 5.11 7.45 6.07
N ILE A 82 4.97 6.83 4.91
CA ILE A 82 6.04 6.11 4.23
C ILE A 82 6.75 7.06 3.29
N ARG A 83 8.06 7.21 3.46
CA ARG A 83 8.91 8.05 2.62
C ARG A 83 9.92 7.18 1.88
N PRO A 84 9.66 6.81 0.61
CA PRO A 84 10.65 6.10 -0.18
C PRO A 84 11.93 6.93 -0.31
N THR A 85 13.10 6.27 -0.23
CA THR A 85 14.41 6.95 -0.28
C THR A 85 15.19 6.64 -1.56
N GLY A 86 14.73 5.67 -2.36
CA GLY A 86 15.36 5.29 -3.63
C GLY A 86 14.86 6.14 -4.80
N PRO A 87 15.60 6.17 -5.93
CA PRO A 87 15.22 6.93 -7.13
C PRO A 87 13.98 6.37 -7.86
N GLY A 88 13.50 5.18 -7.47
CA GLY A 88 12.49 4.42 -8.19
C GLY A 88 13.07 3.59 -9.33
N ARG A 89 12.31 2.58 -9.77
CA ARG A 89 12.70 1.69 -10.88
C ARG A 89 12.31 2.24 -12.25
N GLN A 90 11.16 2.91 -12.34
CA GLN A 90 10.60 3.43 -13.58
C GLN A 90 10.14 4.88 -13.42
N ILE A 91 9.56 5.21 -12.28
CA ILE A 91 9.10 6.56 -11.91
C ILE A 91 9.64 6.94 -10.52
N ALA A 92 9.78 8.23 -10.26
CA ALA A 92 10.15 8.72 -8.93
C ALA A 92 9.05 8.35 -7.92
N PRO A 93 9.35 7.59 -6.85
CA PRO A 93 8.38 7.29 -5.82
C PRO A 93 7.97 8.54 -5.06
N THR A 94 6.73 8.60 -4.61
CA THR A 94 6.21 9.70 -3.79
C THR A 94 5.97 9.24 -2.35
N PRO A 95 5.96 10.15 -1.36
CA PRO A 95 5.58 9.81 0.00
C PRO A 95 4.11 9.39 0.06
N VAL A 96 3.84 8.33 0.82
CA VAL A 96 2.51 7.75 1.01
C VAL A 96 2.07 7.95 2.46
N HIS A 97 0.83 8.38 2.65
CA HIS A 97 0.19 8.40 3.96
C HIS A 97 -1.04 7.50 3.94
N ILE A 98 -1.03 6.43 4.75
CA ILE A 98 -2.17 5.51 4.88
C ILE A 98 -3.12 6.07 5.94
N ASP A 99 -3.94 7.04 5.56
CA ASP A 99 -5.02 7.56 6.39
C ASP A 99 -6.26 7.73 5.54
N PRO A 100 -7.31 6.92 5.75
CA PRO A 100 -8.49 6.90 4.89
C PRO A 100 -9.29 8.21 4.96
N LEU A 101 -9.06 9.07 5.96
CA LEU A 101 -9.76 10.36 6.08
C LEU A 101 -9.35 11.37 5.00
N HIS A 102 -8.25 11.15 4.28
CA HIS A 102 -7.92 11.92 3.07
C HIS A 102 -9.02 11.79 2.01
N GLY A 103 -9.75 10.66 2.00
CA GLY A 103 -10.87 10.42 1.11
C GLY A 103 -12.24 10.78 1.69
N LEU A 104 -12.32 11.36 2.90
CA LEU A 104 -13.60 11.57 3.61
C LEU A 104 -14.65 12.29 2.75
N HIS A 105 -14.25 13.31 2.00
CA HIS A 105 -15.15 14.10 1.17
C HIS A 105 -15.28 13.61 -0.28
N LEU A 106 -14.69 12.45 -0.60
CA LEU A 106 -14.62 11.90 -1.96
C LEU A 106 -15.56 10.70 -2.16
N ALA A 107 -16.59 10.55 -1.33
CA ALA A 107 -17.58 9.47 -1.40
C ALA A 107 -18.23 9.35 -2.80
N ARG A 108 -18.47 10.47 -3.49
CA ARG A 108 -18.97 10.46 -4.88
C ARG A 108 -17.95 9.84 -5.83
N THR A 109 -16.72 10.34 -5.82
CA THR A 109 -15.63 9.89 -6.70
C THR A 109 -15.36 8.41 -6.53
N LEU A 110 -15.27 7.94 -5.29
CA LEU A 110 -15.07 6.52 -4.98
C LEU A 110 -16.26 5.66 -5.40
N GLY A 111 -17.49 6.16 -5.23
CA GLY A 111 -18.70 5.50 -5.73
C GLY A 111 -18.77 5.45 -7.27
N ASP A 112 -18.27 6.47 -7.95
CA ASP A 112 -18.18 6.52 -9.42
C ASP A 112 -17.14 5.51 -9.94
N LEU A 113 -15.96 5.45 -9.31
CA LEU A 113 -14.94 4.43 -9.60
C LEU A 113 -15.48 3.01 -9.35
N GLY A 114 -16.13 2.78 -8.21
CA GLY A 114 -16.70 1.47 -7.88
C GLY A 114 -17.70 0.98 -8.91
N ARG A 115 -18.60 1.87 -9.36
CA ARG A 115 -19.53 1.56 -10.46
C ARG A 115 -18.82 1.23 -11.77
N ALA A 116 -17.73 1.92 -12.10
CA ALA A 116 -16.96 1.63 -13.31
C ALA A 116 -16.21 0.29 -13.24
N LEU A 117 -15.84 -0.14 -12.02
CA LEU A 117 -15.10 -1.39 -11.76
C LEU A 117 -16.00 -2.58 -11.37
N ASP A 118 -17.32 -2.38 -11.30
CA ASP A 118 -18.30 -3.36 -10.80
C ASP A 118 -17.92 -3.91 -9.40
N THR A 119 -17.53 -3.01 -8.48
CA THR A 119 -17.16 -3.33 -7.10
C THR A 119 -17.47 -2.16 -6.16
N GLU A 120 -17.31 -2.35 -4.86
CA GLU A 120 -17.31 -1.26 -3.89
C GLU A 120 -15.88 -0.87 -3.54
N VAL A 121 -15.63 0.43 -3.36
CA VAL A 121 -14.30 0.98 -3.09
C VAL A 121 -14.34 1.86 -1.84
N CYS A 122 -13.29 1.76 -1.03
CA CYS A 122 -13.11 2.46 0.23
C CYS A 122 -11.82 3.28 0.17
N PRO A 123 -11.73 4.47 0.79
CA PRO A 123 -10.47 5.21 0.81
C PRO A 123 -9.41 4.46 1.63
N LEU A 124 -8.15 4.54 1.19
CA LEU A 124 -7.01 3.91 1.86
C LEU A 124 -6.02 4.95 2.40
N GLY A 125 -5.80 6.03 1.66
CA GLY A 125 -4.75 7.00 1.97
C GLY A 125 -4.50 7.96 0.82
N THR A 126 -3.29 8.52 0.76
CA THR A 126 -2.87 9.43 -0.32
C THR A 126 -1.37 9.32 -0.62
N GLU A 127 -1.00 9.61 -1.86
CA GLU A 127 0.35 10.06 -2.21
C GLU A 127 0.44 11.58 -1.96
N THR A 128 1.23 12.03 -0.98
CA THR A 128 1.15 13.41 -0.48
C THR A 128 1.68 14.46 -1.45
N ASP A 129 2.61 14.09 -2.34
CA ASP A 129 3.23 15.07 -3.24
C ASP A 129 2.39 15.26 -4.52
N THR A 130 1.75 14.20 -5.01
CA THR A 130 0.88 14.23 -6.19
C THR A 130 -0.58 14.52 -5.84
N GLN A 131 -0.93 14.43 -4.55
CA GLN A 131 -2.31 14.48 -4.05
C GLN A 131 -3.19 13.38 -4.67
N ALA A 132 -2.58 12.28 -5.12
CA ALA A 132 -3.34 11.12 -5.59
C ALA A 132 -4.03 10.44 -4.41
N LEU A 133 -5.31 10.13 -4.55
CA LEU A 133 -6.06 9.36 -3.56
C LEU A 133 -5.75 7.88 -3.76
N LEU A 134 -5.44 7.17 -2.67
CA LEU A 134 -5.34 5.72 -2.67
C LEU A 134 -6.69 5.13 -2.23
N ALA A 135 -7.13 4.09 -2.92
CA ALA A 135 -8.39 3.40 -2.64
C ALA A 135 -8.20 1.88 -2.70
N ILE A 136 -9.02 1.14 -1.96
CA ILE A 136 -9.02 -0.32 -1.90
C ILE A 136 -10.43 -0.84 -2.14
N ASP A 137 -10.59 -1.97 -2.82
CA ASP A 137 -11.90 -2.59 -3.03
C ASP A 137 -12.20 -3.80 -2.13
N THR A 138 -13.40 -4.34 -2.26
CA THR A 138 -13.86 -5.51 -1.49
C THR A 138 -12.97 -6.75 -1.59
N GLN A 139 -12.19 -6.88 -2.66
CA GLN A 139 -11.25 -7.99 -2.90
C GLN A 139 -9.83 -7.67 -2.42
N GLY A 140 -9.59 -6.46 -1.91
CA GLY A 140 -8.28 -5.99 -1.48
C GLY A 140 -7.45 -5.34 -2.58
N ARG A 141 -7.99 -5.23 -3.81
CA ARG A 141 -7.30 -4.59 -4.94
C ARG A 141 -7.13 -3.10 -4.65
N VAL A 142 -5.96 -2.55 -4.98
CA VAL A 142 -5.61 -1.17 -4.65
C VAL A 142 -5.45 -0.31 -5.91
N TYR A 143 -5.91 0.92 -5.81
CA TYR A 143 -5.96 1.90 -6.90
C TYR A 143 -5.41 3.26 -6.45
N ALA A 144 -4.90 4.03 -7.41
CA ALA A 144 -4.60 5.45 -7.25
C ALA A 144 -5.53 6.26 -8.17
N LEU A 145 -5.98 7.42 -7.71
CA LEU A 145 -6.80 8.35 -8.48
C LEU A 145 -6.20 9.75 -8.39
N ASP A 146 -6.00 10.41 -9.53
CA ASP A 146 -5.55 11.80 -9.60
C ASP A 146 -6.15 12.51 -10.83
N HIS A 147 -5.81 13.78 -11.01
CA HIS A 147 -6.35 14.61 -12.09
C HIS A 147 -6.05 14.11 -13.51
N THR A 148 -5.15 13.14 -13.68
CA THR A 148 -4.75 12.53 -14.95
C THR A 148 -5.40 11.16 -15.21
N GLY A 149 -6.14 10.60 -14.25
CA GLY A 149 -6.89 9.34 -14.41
C GLY A 149 -6.90 8.46 -13.16
N ASP A 150 -7.13 7.17 -13.39
CA ASP A 150 -7.13 6.13 -12.36
C ASP A 150 -6.13 5.03 -12.74
N TRP A 151 -5.43 4.46 -11.75
CA TRP A 151 -4.42 3.42 -11.95
C TRP A 151 -4.62 2.24 -11.01
N TYR A 152 -4.29 1.06 -11.51
CA TYR A 152 -4.22 -0.17 -10.73
C TYR A 152 -2.82 -0.35 -10.14
N LEU A 153 -2.74 -0.44 -8.80
CA LEU A 153 -1.48 -0.57 -8.07
C LEU A 153 -1.11 -2.01 -7.74
N GLY A 154 -2.11 -2.88 -7.54
CA GLY A 154 -1.87 -4.28 -7.24
C GLY A 154 -3.09 -5.04 -6.72
N PRO A 155 -2.98 -6.37 -6.66
CA PRO A 155 -4.05 -7.26 -6.20
C PRO A 155 -4.33 -7.18 -4.70
N ASP A 156 -3.39 -6.66 -3.92
CA ASP A 156 -3.49 -6.48 -2.47
C ASP A 156 -2.63 -5.28 -2.02
N ILE A 157 -2.71 -4.93 -0.72
CA ILE A 157 -1.94 -3.83 -0.15
C ILE A 157 -0.42 -4.05 -0.19
N ASP A 158 0.05 -5.30 -0.12
CA ASP A 158 1.48 -5.58 -0.15
C ASP A 158 2.07 -5.25 -1.52
N HIS A 159 1.39 -5.71 -2.57
CA HIS A 159 1.75 -5.40 -3.95
C HIS A 159 1.63 -3.91 -4.23
N ALA A 160 0.60 -3.24 -3.72
CA ALA A 160 0.45 -1.80 -3.89
C ALA A 160 1.60 -1.02 -3.24
N LEU A 161 1.95 -1.35 -2.00
CA LEU A 161 3.09 -0.75 -1.31
C LEU A 161 4.41 -1.05 -2.05
N ALA A 162 4.58 -2.26 -2.55
CA ALA A 162 5.76 -2.62 -3.35
C ALA A 162 5.83 -1.79 -4.65
N THR A 163 4.72 -1.61 -5.36
CA THR A 163 4.60 -0.77 -6.56
C THR A 163 4.99 0.68 -6.27
N LEU A 164 4.35 1.28 -5.26
CA LEU A 164 4.55 2.68 -4.89
C LEU A 164 5.99 2.93 -4.41
N ILE A 165 6.46 2.16 -3.42
CA ILE A 165 7.77 2.38 -2.78
C ILE A 165 8.92 2.08 -3.75
N SER A 166 8.75 1.09 -4.64
CA SER A 166 9.77 0.77 -5.64
C SER A 166 9.75 1.71 -6.85
N GLY A 167 8.75 2.59 -6.97
CA GLY A 167 8.59 3.47 -8.14
C GLY A 167 8.36 2.68 -9.42
N ILE A 168 7.48 1.67 -9.36
CA ILE A 168 7.03 0.91 -10.54
C ILE A 168 5.87 1.68 -11.17
N GLN A 169 5.87 1.80 -12.49
CA GLN A 169 4.80 2.50 -13.20
C GLN A 169 3.51 1.66 -13.13
N PRO A 170 2.42 2.17 -12.53
CA PRO A 170 1.19 1.42 -12.42
C PRO A 170 0.42 1.39 -13.75
N GLN A 171 -0.42 0.37 -13.91
CA GLN A 171 -1.24 0.22 -15.11
C GLN A 171 -2.40 1.22 -15.06
N ARG A 172 -2.53 2.07 -16.08
CA ARG A 172 -3.68 2.97 -16.20
C ARG A 172 -4.95 2.15 -16.44
N LEU A 173 -6.01 2.46 -15.71
CA LEU A 173 -7.34 1.91 -15.96
C LEU A 173 -7.90 2.58 -17.21
N THR A 174 -8.44 1.77 -18.12
CA THR A 174 -9.14 2.22 -19.31
C THR A 174 -10.53 1.64 -19.29
N THR A 175 -11.55 2.47 -19.50
CA THR A 175 -12.88 1.97 -19.80
C THR A 175 -12.82 1.23 -21.14
N GLY A 176 -13.25 -0.03 -21.15
CA GLY A 176 -13.43 -0.81 -22.38
C GLY A 176 -14.63 -0.36 -23.19
#